data_AF-A0A924PFW7-F1
#
_entry.id   AF-A0A924PFW7-F1
#
_cell.length_a   1.000
_cell.length_b   1.000
_cell.length_c   1.000
_cell.angle_alpha   90.00
_cell.angle_beta   90.00
_cell.angle_gamma   90.00
#
_symmetry.space_group_name_H-M   'P 1'
#
loop_
_entity.id
_entity.type
_entity.pdbx_description
1 polymer ?
#
loop_
_entity_poly.entity_id
_entity_poly.type
_entity_poly.pdbx_seq_one_letter_code
_entity_poly.pdbx_strand_id
1 'polypeptide(L)'
;MKQNLTCATSRLPFLSKSAPVVLLLALAPPAWAQSTQPAWPLPPQKQTKPTHSVEASHSALKPEREAKQTHEQHLSEDPAKAGYTLFNPVPKSLLRELSPDRPGVGESPFTVDAGHFMAEVEFISYSRFKSESTDETTGLPVTTRVTSYNLPSFNLKFGLTNSSDFQIIFFPYLHTRTEITDLPDQTFKGVGDVILRCKYNFVGNDGGPISGAFLPAVKLPTSSGGVGNKKFEYSLALPLELELPHGFTLGTMPKISWNKNEESDHSHSEFESSVLLSHRLAGAVEGYAEFASTTSNEEKAAWKNLIQLGFIAKTSENVQFDLGCNFGLNSKTPQYSPFAGATFRY
;
A
#
# COMPACT_ATOMS: atom_id res chain seq x y z
N MET A 1 -44.71 -68.80 -14.92
CA MET A 1 -45.52 -68.66 -13.69
C MET A 1 -44.57 -68.67 -12.51
N LYS A 2 -44.37 -67.52 -11.86
CA LYS A 2 -43.48 -67.35 -10.70
C LYS A 2 -44.28 -67.62 -9.41
N GLN A 3 -43.72 -68.39 -8.49
CA GLN A 3 -44.23 -68.55 -7.13
C GLN A 3 -43.62 -67.50 -6.21
N ASN A 4 -44.48 -66.90 -5.39
CA ASN A 4 -44.15 -65.98 -4.31
C ASN A 4 -43.80 -66.78 -3.04
N LEU A 5 -42.80 -66.33 -2.30
CA LEU A 5 -42.68 -66.55 -0.85
C LEU A 5 -42.08 -65.29 -0.21
N THR A 6 -42.53 -65.03 1.01
CA THR A 6 -42.75 -63.72 1.60
C THR A 6 -41.65 -63.32 2.59
N CYS A 7 -41.34 -62.02 2.61
CA CYS A 7 -41.01 -61.15 3.75
C CYS A 7 -39.96 -61.59 4.80
N ALA A 8 -38.80 -60.93 4.76
CA ALA A 8 -38.06 -60.54 5.96
C ALA A 8 -37.56 -59.10 5.80
N THR A 9 -38.04 -58.25 6.72
CA THR A 9 -37.73 -56.83 6.87
C THR A 9 -36.33 -56.61 7.42
N SER A 10 -35.50 -55.82 6.73
CA SER A 10 -34.39 -55.09 7.34
C SER A 10 -34.33 -53.68 6.78
N ARG A 11 -34.46 -52.70 7.68
CA ARG A 11 -34.40 -51.27 7.40
C ARG A 11 -32.95 -50.89 7.14
N LEU A 12 -32.67 -50.33 5.96
CA LEU A 12 -31.44 -49.59 5.66
C LEU A 12 -31.50 -48.24 6.39
N PRO A 13 -30.45 -47.82 7.13
CA PRO A 13 -30.35 -46.44 7.57
C PRO A 13 -29.91 -45.56 6.40
N PHE A 14 -30.68 -44.49 6.20
CA PHE A 14 -30.31 -43.33 5.40
C PHE A 14 -28.92 -42.82 5.81
N LEU A 15 -27.96 -42.89 4.89
CA LEU A 15 -26.71 -42.15 4.97
C LEU A 15 -26.80 -40.98 4.00
N SER A 16 -27.22 -39.83 4.52
CA SER A 16 -26.88 -38.54 3.93
C SER A 16 -25.39 -38.31 4.15
N LYS A 17 -24.60 -38.23 3.08
CA LYS A 17 -23.24 -37.70 3.17
C LYS A 17 -23.03 -36.70 2.03
N SER A 18 -23.32 -35.46 2.40
CA SER A 18 -22.47 -34.27 2.24
C SER A 18 -21.50 -34.29 1.06
N ALA A 19 -21.78 -33.41 0.09
CA ALA A 19 -20.81 -32.97 -0.91
C ALA A 19 -19.56 -32.38 -0.24
N PRO A 20 -18.36 -32.57 -0.80
CA PRO A 20 -17.16 -31.97 -0.24
C PRO A 20 -17.20 -30.45 -0.46
N VAL A 21 -17.13 -29.70 0.64
CA VAL A 21 -16.91 -28.25 0.63
C VAL A 21 -15.48 -28.02 0.15
N VAL A 22 -15.34 -27.64 -1.12
CA VAL A 22 -14.07 -27.17 -1.69
C VAL A 22 -13.89 -25.72 -1.23
N LEU A 23 -12.99 -25.51 -0.28
CA LEU A 23 -12.60 -24.19 0.21
C LEU A 23 -11.74 -23.50 -0.86
N LEU A 24 -12.33 -22.54 -1.59
CA LEU A 24 -11.59 -21.66 -2.51
C LEU A 24 -10.93 -20.56 -1.68
N LEU A 25 -9.62 -20.65 -1.47
CA LEU A 25 -8.80 -19.57 -0.91
C LEU A 25 -8.31 -18.68 -2.05
N ALA A 26 -8.73 -17.41 -2.08
CA ALA A 26 -8.25 -16.39 -3.00
C ALA A 26 -6.93 -15.78 -2.50
N LEU A 27 -6.17 -15.17 -3.41
CA LEU A 27 -4.72 -14.99 -3.29
C LEU A 27 -4.33 -13.56 -2.96
N ALA A 28 -3.29 -13.44 -2.15
CA ALA A 28 -2.64 -12.19 -1.84
C ALA A 28 -1.79 -11.68 -3.04
N PRO A 29 -2.07 -10.47 -3.55
CA PRO A 29 -1.09 -9.66 -4.28
C PRO A 29 0.07 -9.22 -3.33
N PRO A 30 1.13 -8.54 -3.83
CA PRO A 30 2.27 -8.11 -3.01
C PRO A 30 1.83 -7.35 -1.74
N ALA A 31 2.67 -7.36 -0.71
CA ALA A 31 2.35 -7.02 0.69
C ALA A 31 1.55 -5.73 0.98
N TRP A 32 1.48 -4.81 0.01
CA TRP A 32 0.73 -3.55 0.05
C TRP A 32 -0.71 -3.65 -0.52
N ALA A 33 -1.12 -4.83 -0.97
CA ALA A 33 -2.46 -5.11 -1.46
C ALA A 33 -3.07 -6.30 -0.70
N GLN A 34 -3.63 -6.01 0.48
CA GLN A 34 -4.69 -6.73 1.23
C GLN A 34 -4.49 -8.16 1.78
N SER A 35 -5.34 -8.48 2.76
CA SER A 35 -5.23 -9.56 3.75
C SER A 35 -6.60 -10.08 4.17
N THR A 36 -6.88 -11.38 4.13
CA THR A 36 -8.10 -12.00 4.71
C THR A 36 -7.77 -13.40 5.24
N GLN A 37 -8.24 -13.79 6.44
CA GLN A 37 -8.34 -15.19 6.97
C GLN A 37 -9.33 -15.27 8.19
N PRO A 38 -9.99 -16.42 8.48
CA PRO A 38 -11.27 -16.51 9.24
C PRO A 38 -11.24 -16.74 10.79
N ALA A 39 -12.42 -16.52 11.42
CA ALA A 39 -12.74 -16.24 12.84
C ALA A 39 -12.93 -17.43 13.86
N TRP A 40 -12.72 -17.17 15.18
CA TRP A 40 -12.91 -17.99 16.41
C TRP A 40 -12.66 -17.09 17.65
N PRO A 41 -13.46 -17.16 18.74
CA PRO A 41 -13.74 -16.04 19.64
C PRO A 41 -12.77 -15.90 20.83
N LEU A 42 -12.64 -14.66 21.34
CA LEU A 42 -11.92 -14.32 22.57
C LEU A 42 -12.87 -13.89 23.72
N PRO A 43 -12.49 -14.18 24.99
CA PRO A 43 -13.21 -13.76 26.19
C PRO A 43 -12.90 -12.29 26.61
N PRO A 44 -13.69 -11.67 27.52
CA PRO A 44 -13.82 -10.21 27.64
C PRO A 44 -12.68 -9.52 28.43
N GLN A 45 -12.28 -8.32 27.97
CA GLN A 45 -11.34 -7.44 28.66
C GLN A 45 -12.06 -6.41 29.58
N LYS A 46 -11.48 -6.19 30.76
CA LYS A 46 -11.90 -5.21 31.78
C LYS A 46 -11.38 -3.81 31.46
N GLN A 47 -12.25 -2.82 31.66
CA GLN A 47 -11.95 -1.39 31.54
C GLN A 47 -11.25 -0.85 32.79
N THR A 48 -10.21 -0.02 32.60
CA THR A 48 -9.73 0.93 33.62
C THR A 48 -9.58 2.32 33.00
N LYS A 49 -10.14 3.33 33.69
CA LYS A 49 -10.16 4.76 33.33
C LYS A 49 -8.78 5.42 33.52
N PRO A 50 -8.46 6.48 32.77
CA PRO A 50 -7.40 7.40 33.13
C PRO A 50 -7.95 8.63 33.89
N THR A 51 -7.22 9.05 34.91
CA THR A 51 -7.30 10.38 35.53
C THR A 51 -5.90 10.99 35.46
N HIS A 52 -5.76 12.21 34.95
CA HIS A 52 -5.19 13.37 35.64
C HIS A 52 -5.01 14.56 34.69
N SER A 53 -5.55 15.69 35.13
CA SER A 53 -5.41 17.05 34.62
C SER A 53 -4.20 17.74 35.26
N VAL A 54 -3.44 18.53 34.50
CA VAL A 54 -2.54 19.58 35.04
C VAL A 54 -2.60 20.83 34.14
N GLU A 55 -2.55 21.97 34.83
CA GLU A 55 -2.89 23.33 34.47
C GLU A 55 -1.94 24.05 33.50
N ALA A 56 -2.51 25.03 32.80
CA ALA A 56 -1.81 26.04 32.01
C ALA A 56 -1.37 27.22 32.90
N SER A 57 -0.19 27.78 32.61
CA SER A 57 0.20 29.11 33.08
C SER A 57 0.73 29.95 31.91
N HIS A 58 0.21 31.17 31.80
CA HIS A 58 0.54 32.18 30.81
C HIS A 58 1.78 33.00 31.23
N SER A 59 2.66 33.29 30.28
CA SER A 59 3.53 34.46 30.34
C SER A 59 3.72 35.00 28.92
N ALA A 60 3.49 36.31 28.76
CA ALA A 60 3.44 37.02 27.50
C ALA A 60 4.68 37.90 27.32
N LEU A 61 5.33 37.86 26.14
CA LEU A 61 6.17 38.92 25.59
C LEU A 61 6.09 38.85 24.04
N LYS A 62 5.85 40.00 23.40
CA LYS A 62 5.76 40.29 21.95
C LYS A 62 7.02 41.10 21.52
N PRO A 63 7.33 41.34 20.22
CA PRO A 63 6.64 40.91 19.00
C PRO A 63 7.56 40.34 17.89
N GLU A 64 7.33 39.09 17.44
CA GLU A 64 7.87 38.54 16.18
C GLU A 64 7.01 38.99 14.98
N ARG A 65 7.11 40.27 14.57
CA ARG A 65 6.42 40.73 13.35
C ARG A 65 7.27 40.68 12.09
N GLU A 66 8.59 40.62 12.21
CA GLU A 66 9.50 40.55 11.05
C GLU A 66 9.85 39.11 10.64
N ALA A 67 9.86 38.15 11.58
CA ALA A 67 10.03 36.72 11.26
C ALA A 67 8.80 36.09 10.57
N LYS A 68 7.61 36.67 10.77
CA LYS A 68 6.37 36.18 10.14
C LYS A 68 6.31 36.44 8.64
N GLN A 69 6.83 37.57 8.15
CA GLN A 69 6.78 37.86 6.72
C GLN A 69 7.69 36.96 5.88
N THR A 70 8.81 36.48 6.43
CA THR A 70 9.69 35.54 5.73
C THR A 70 9.20 34.08 5.84
N HIS A 71 8.47 33.72 6.89
CA HIS A 71 7.87 32.39 7.06
C HIS A 71 6.52 32.22 6.33
N GLU A 72 5.74 33.29 6.17
CA GLU A 72 4.42 33.23 5.52
C GLU A 72 4.53 33.12 3.98
N GLN A 73 5.68 33.44 3.36
CA GLN A 73 5.85 33.40 1.91
C GLN A 73 6.12 32.00 1.31
N HIS A 74 6.41 30.98 2.13
CA HIS A 74 6.78 29.64 1.65
C HIS A 74 5.68 28.57 1.80
N LEU A 75 4.49 28.94 2.26
CA LEU A 75 3.37 28.02 2.50
C LEU A 75 2.34 27.98 1.35
N SER A 76 2.50 28.81 0.32
CA SER A 76 1.58 28.92 -0.82
C SER A 76 2.26 28.55 -2.13
N GLU A 77 1.49 28.02 -3.09
CA GLU A 77 1.92 27.75 -4.48
C GLU A 77 2.72 28.93 -5.05
N ASP A 78 3.77 28.65 -5.84
CA ASP A 78 4.48 29.70 -6.57
C ASP A 78 3.51 30.44 -7.50
N PRO A 79 3.18 31.73 -7.24
CA PRO A 79 2.21 32.46 -8.05
C PRO A 79 2.61 32.54 -9.53
N ALA A 80 3.91 32.41 -9.83
CA ALA A 80 4.42 32.40 -11.20
C ALA A 80 4.00 31.16 -11.99
N LYS A 81 3.59 30.08 -11.32
CA LYS A 81 3.19 28.82 -11.96
C LYS A 81 1.68 28.57 -12.03
N ALA A 82 0.86 29.44 -11.43
CA ALA A 82 -0.59 29.29 -11.38
C ALA A 82 -1.27 29.24 -12.77
N GLY A 83 -0.61 29.75 -13.82
CA GLY A 83 -1.12 29.76 -15.20
C GLY A 83 -0.83 28.50 -16.03
N TYR A 84 -0.01 27.57 -15.54
CA TYR A 84 0.35 26.36 -16.29
C TYR A 84 -0.68 25.25 -16.08
N THR A 85 -0.94 24.50 -17.14
CA THR A 85 -1.92 23.40 -17.18
C THR A 85 -1.38 22.26 -18.04
N LEU A 86 -2.12 21.14 -18.10
CA LEU A 86 -1.82 20.03 -19.00
C LEU A 86 -1.56 20.47 -20.47
N PHE A 87 -2.24 21.52 -20.94
CA PHE A 87 -2.12 22.04 -22.31
C PHE A 87 -1.31 23.35 -22.41
N ASN A 88 -0.84 23.88 -21.28
CA ASN A 88 0.07 25.02 -21.21
C ASN A 88 1.23 24.61 -20.28
N PRO A 89 2.22 23.85 -20.79
CA PRO A 89 3.19 23.16 -19.95
C PRO A 89 4.13 24.15 -19.25
N VAL A 90 4.60 23.75 -18.07
CA VAL A 90 5.67 24.46 -17.36
C VAL A 90 6.96 24.43 -18.21
N PRO A 91 7.64 25.56 -18.43
CA PRO A 91 8.93 25.57 -19.11
C PRO A 91 9.99 24.76 -18.35
N LYS A 92 10.91 24.12 -19.07
CA LYS A 92 11.97 23.28 -18.48
C LYS A 92 12.77 23.97 -17.38
N SER A 93 13.02 25.28 -17.50
CA SER A 93 13.77 26.07 -16.52
C SER A 93 13.02 26.29 -15.20
N LEU A 94 11.73 25.99 -15.15
CA LEU A 94 10.86 26.13 -13.98
C LEU A 94 10.43 24.77 -13.42
N LEU A 95 10.94 23.66 -13.96
CA LEU A 95 10.63 22.33 -13.45
C LEU A 95 11.12 22.17 -12.02
N ARG A 96 10.33 21.45 -11.22
CA ARG A 96 10.71 21.04 -9.87
C ARG A 96 11.81 19.99 -9.91
N GLU A 97 12.40 19.72 -8.74
CA GLU A 97 13.21 18.52 -8.58
C GLU A 97 12.37 17.25 -8.86
N LEU A 98 13.02 16.20 -9.33
CA LEU A 98 12.39 14.90 -9.50
C LEU A 98 12.06 14.31 -8.12
N SER A 99 10.77 14.18 -7.84
CA SER A 99 10.23 13.58 -6.61
C SER A 99 9.25 12.45 -6.95
N PRO A 100 9.75 11.22 -7.20
CA PRO A 100 8.91 10.06 -7.46
C PRO A 100 8.18 9.61 -6.19
N ASP A 101 7.10 8.84 -6.37
CA ASP A 101 6.45 8.15 -5.25
C ASP A 101 7.21 6.89 -4.83
N ARG A 102 7.98 6.30 -5.75
CA ARG A 102 8.89 5.17 -5.50
C ARG A 102 10.17 5.63 -4.80
N PRO A 103 10.84 4.76 -4.01
CA PRO A 103 10.58 3.32 -3.82
C PRO A 103 9.74 2.93 -2.59
N GLY A 104 9.29 3.91 -1.81
CA GLY A 104 8.63 3.71 -0.53
C GLY A 104 7.33 2.89 -0.60
N VAL A 105 6.87 2.44 0.57
CA VAL A 105 5.45 2.14 0.80
C VAL A 105 4.64 3.44 0.85
N GLY A 106 5.22 4.47 1.47
CA GLY A 106 4.72 5.84 1.45
C GLY A 106 4.90 6.49 0.09
N GLU A 107 4.05 7.47 -0.18
CA GLU A 107 4.05 8.23 -1.43
C GLU A 107 4.57 9.65 -1.16
N SER A 108 5.08 10.32 -2.20
CA SER A 108 5.57 11.68 -2.07
C SER A 108 4.40 12.69 -2.09
N PRO A 109 4.46 13.81 -1.34
CA PRO A 109 3.46 14.86 -1.46
C PRO A 109 3.58 15.69 -2.75
N PHE A 110 4.66 15.55 -3.51
CA PHE A 110 4.90 16.38 -4.69
C PHE A 110 4.15 15.87 -5.92
N THR A 111 3.66 16.81 -6.73
CA THR A 111 3.01 16.51 -8.01
C THR A 111 3.96 16.63 -9.19
N VAL A 112 3.60 16.00 -10.31
CA VAL A 112 4.26 16.25 -11.60
C VAL A 112 3.91 17.67 -12.07
N ASP A 113 4.91 18.41 -12.57
CA ASP A 113 4.71 19.73 -13.16
C ASP A 113 3.67 19.69 -14.31
N ALA A 114 2.85 20.73 -14.40
CA ALA A 114 1.76 20.78 -15.37
C ALA A 114 2.26 20.58 -16.81
N GLY A 115 1.60 19.70 -17.56
CA GLY A 115 1.98 19.37 -18.94
C GLY A 115 3.18 18.41 -19.08
N HIS A 116 3.74 17.94 -17.97
CA HIS A 116 4.79 16.93 -17.95
C HIS A 116 4.28 15.55 -17.59
N PHE A 117 5.07 14.56 -17.96
CA PHE A 117 4.77 13.15 -17.77
C PHE A 117 5.87 12.47 -16.95
N MET A 118 5.47 11.56 -16.08
CA MET A 118 6.39 10.72 -15.33
C MET A 118 5.96 9.26 -15.39
N ALA A 119 6.92 8.38 -15.65
CA ALA A 119 6.71 6.94 -15.61
C ALA A 119 7.61 6.35 -14.52
N GLU A 120 7.00 5.75 -13.51
CA GLU A 120 7.68 4.99 -12.49
C GLU A 120 7.47 3.49 -12.77
N VAL A 121 8.55 2.73 -12.85
CA VAL A 121 8.55 1.33 -13.26
C VAL A 121 9.22 0.50 -12.17
N GLU A 122 8.51 -0.50 -11.66
CA GLU A 122 9.11 -1.59 -10.90
C GLU A 122 9.45 -2.70 -11.87
N PHE A 123 10.73 -2.94 -12.13
CA PHE A 123 11.15 -3.99 -13.06
C PHE A 123 10.79 -5.37 -12.54
N ILE A 124 11.02 -5.58 -11.25
CA ILE A 124 10.79 -6.82 -10.56
C ILE A 124 10.50 -6.55 -9.09
N SER A 125 9.51 -7.26 -8.57
CA SER A 125 9.36 -7.51 -7.15
C SER A 125 9.12 -8.98 -6.90
N TYR A 126 9.75 -9.49 -5.86
CA TYR A 126 9.58 -10.83 -5.33
C TYR A 126 9.08 -10.70 -3.90
N SER A 127 8.17 -11.55 -3.46
CA SER A 127 7.81 -11.65 -2.05
C SER A 127 7.68 -13.09 -1.61
N ARG A 128 8.18 -13.37 -0.40
CA ARG A 128 8.01 -14.68 0.25
C ARG A 128 7.32 -14.53 1.59
N PHE A 129 6.13 -15.12 1.71
CA PHE A 129 5.39 -15.22 2.95
C PHE A 129 5.38 -16.65 3.45
N LYS A 130 5.56 -16.82 4.76
CA LYS A 130 5.45 -18.12 5.44
C LYS A 130 4.63 -17.91 6.71
N SER A 131 3.57 -18.69 6.86
CA SER A 131 2.81 -18.76 8.10
C SER A 131 2.75 -20.20 8.60
N GLU A 132 2.75 -20.34 9.92
CA GLU A 132 2.54 -21.60 10.61
C GLU A 132 1.28 -21.45 11.45
N SER A 133 0.40 -22.43 11.32
CA SER A 133 -0.87 -22.51 12.04
C SER A 133 -1.10 -23.96 12.46
N THR A 134 -2.13 -24.19 13.27
CA THR A 134 -2.54 -25.53 13.65
C THR A 134 -3.92 -25.79 13.05
N ASP A 135 -4.09 -26.93 12.39
CA ASP A 135 -5.39 -27.37 11.90
C ASP A 135 -6.31 -27.60 13.10
N GLU A 136 -7.45 -26.91 13.17
CA GLU A 136 -8.37 -26.99 14.30
C GLU A 136 -9.06 -28.36 14.41
N THR A 137 -9.14 -29.12 13.31
CA THR A 137 -9.79 -30.43 13.25
C THR A 137 -8.82 -31.56 13.63
N THR A 138 -7.59 -31.50 13.12
CA THR A 138 -6.60 -32.57 13.32
C THR A 138 -5.58 -32.27 14.41
N GLY A 139 -5.44 -31.01 14.82
CA GLY A 139 -4.43 -30.55 15.78
C GLY A 139 -3.00 -30.57 15.21
N LEU A 140 -2.82 -30.88 13.92
CA LEU A 140 -1.52 -30.98 13.27
C LEU A 140 -1.02 -29.61 12.78
N PRO A 141 0.30 -29.40 12.73
CA PRO A 141 0.86 -28.16 12.20
C PRO A 141 0.63 -28.04 10.69
N VAL A 142 0.12 -26.90 10.26
CA VAL A 142 -0.09 -26.51 8.86
C VAL A 142 0.84 -25.34 8.54
N THR A 143 1.67 -25.53 7.51
CA THR A 143 2.51 -24.47 6.96
C THR A 143 1.91 -23.98 5.66
N THR A 144 1.72 -22.67 5.56
CA THR A 144 1.35 -21.99 4.32
C THR A 144 2.55 -21.19 3.82
N ARG A 145 2.92 -21.38 2.56
CA ARG A 145 3.94 -20.59 1.87
C ARG A 145 3.30 -19.91 0.66
N VAL A 146 3.53 -18.61 0.54
CA VAL A 146 3.10 -17.84 -0.62
C VAL A 146 4.33 -17.19 -1.24
N THR A 147 4.50 -17.41 -2.53
CA THR A 147 5.56 -16.80 -3.34
C THR A 147 4.91 -15.99 -4.45
N SER A 148 5.27 -14.71 -4.55
CA SER A 148 4.70 -13.81 -5.56
C SER A 148 5.79 -13.10 -6.37
N TYR A 149 5.52 -12.92 -7.67
CA TYR A 149 6.33 -12.17 -8.61
C TYR A 149 5.47 -11.10 -9.30
N ASN A 150 6.02 -9.89 -9.43
CA ASN A 150 5.46 -8.79 -10.21
C ASN A 150 6.49 -8.36 -11.26
N LEU A 151 6.10 -8.35 -12.55
CA LEU A 151 7.04 -8.22 -13.67
C LEU A 151 6.42 -7.55 -14.91
N PRO A 152 6.83 -6.32 -15.25
CA PRO A 152 7.02 -5.19 -14.34
C PRO A 152 5.67 -4.64 -13.85
N SER A 153 5.69 -3.62 -12.98
CA SER A 153 4.51 -2.75 -12.76
C SER A 153 4.82 -1.29 -13.03
N PHE A 154 3.77 -0.52 -13.33
CA PHE A 154 3.88 0.86 -13.78
C PHE A 154 3.02 1.79 -12.93
N ASN A 155 3.52 2.98 -12.62
CA ASN A 155 2.76 4.14 -12.16
C ASN A 155 3.02 5.28 -13.15
N LEU A 156 2.01 5.61 -13.95
CA LEU A 156 2.07 6.66 -14.96
C LEU A 156 1.40 7.92 -14.42
N LYS A 157 2.13 9.03 -14.37
CA LYS A 157 1.69 10.28 -13.74
C LYS A 157 1.67 11.42 -14.77
N PHE A 158 0.60 12.20 -14.75
CA PHE A 158 0.34 13.29 -15.69
C PHE A 158 0.07 14.58 -14.91
N GLY A 159 0.96 15.57 -15.05
CA GLY A 159 0.78 16.87 -14.39
C GLY A 159 -0.39 17.65 -14.99
N LEU A 160 -1.44 17.89 -14.21
CA LEU A 160 -2.67 18.56 -14.66
C LEU A 160 -2.59 20.07 -14.46
N THR A 161 -2.15 20.49 -13.27
CA THR A 161 -1.98 21.90 -12.86
C THR A 161 -0.68 22.04 -12.09
N ASN A 162 -0.40 23.24 -11.57
CA ASN A 162 0.75 23.43 -10.70
C ASN A 162 0.71 22.54 -9.44
N SER A 163 -0.47 22.15 -8.95
CA SER A 163 -0.68 21.46 -7.68
C SER A 163 -1.44 20.15 -7.79
N SER A 164 -1.65 19.63 -9.01
CA SER A 164 -2.33 18.35 -9.18
C SER A 164 -1.77 17.50 -10.30
N ASP A 165 -1.78 16.19 -10.08
CA ASP A 165 -1.51 15.18 -11.11
C ASP A 165 -2.56 14.07 -11.09
N PHE A 166 -2.70 13.41 -12.24
CA PHE A 166 -3.49 12.19 -12.38
C PHE A 166 -2.55 11.01 -12.59
N GLN A 167 -2.90 9.87 -11.99
CA GLN A 167 -2.06 8.67 -12.03
C GLN A 167 -2.82 7.43 -12.44
N ILE A 168 -2.15 6.57 -13.21
CA ILE A 168 -2.64 5.25 -13.62
C ILE A 168 -1.59 4.22 -13.22
N ILE A 169 -2.00 3.28 -12.36
CA ILE A 169 -1.17 2.15 -11.97
C ILE A 169 -1.74 0.88 -12.59
N PHE A 170 -0.87 0.03 -13.13
CA PHE A 170 -1.27 -1.27 -13.66
C PHE A 170 -0.14 -2.30 -13.58
N PHE A 171 -0.54 -3.57 -13.56
CA PHE A 171 0.33 -4.73 -13.39
C PHE A 171 0.10 -5.72 -14.55
N PRO A 172 0.89 -5.64 -15.63
CA PRO A 172 0.74 -6.54 -16.78
C PRO A 172 0.88 -8.02 -16.45
N TYR A 173 1.69 -8.37 -15.44
CA TYR A 173 1.88 -9.77 -15.06
C TYR A 173 2.15 -9.92 -13.57
N LEU A 174 1.23 -10.61 -12.92
CA LEU A 174 1.33 -11.11 -11.55
C LEU A 174 1.37 -12.63 -11.59
N HIS A 175 2.21 -13.22 -10.75
CA HIS A 175 2.28 -14.66 -10.55
C HIS A 175 2.39 -14.97 -9.06
N THR A 176 1.36 -15.64 -8.52
CA THR A 176 1.33 -16.08 -7.12
C THR A 176 1.24 -17.60 -7.07
N ARG A 177 2.07 -18.22 -6.24
CA ARG A 177 2.04 -19.64 -5.91
C ARG A 177 1.81 -19.80 -4.41
N THR A 178 0.82 -20.61 -4.06
CA THR A 178 0.45 -20.95 -2.68
C THR A 178 0.65 -22.43 -2.46
N GLU A 179 1.46 -22.77 -1.46
CA GLU A 179 1.73 -24.14 -1.02
C GLU A 179 1.21 -24.27 0.41
N ILE A 180 0.31 -25.23 0.65
CA ILE A 180 -0.23 -25.52 1.98
C ILE A 180 0.08 -26.98 2.30
N THR A 181 0.52 -27.25 3.53
CA THR A 181 0.79 -28.63 4.01
C THR A 181 -0.37 -29.56 3.65
N ASP A 182 -0.05 -30.68 3.01
CA ASP A 182 -0.98 -31.76 2.61
C ASP A 182 -2.11 -31.35 1.64
N LEU A 183 -2.03 -30.17 1.02
CA LEU A 183 -2.93 -29.75 -0.05
C LEU A 183 -2.19 -29.57 -1.39
N PRO A 184 -2.89 -29.72 -2.54
CA PRO A 184 -2.30 -29.42 -3.83
C PRO A 184 -1.90 -27.94 -3.94
N ASP A 185 -0.73 -27.71 -4.54
CA ASP A 185 -0.27 -26.36 -4.87
C ASP A 185 -1.30 -25.62 -5.72
N GLN A 186 -1.51 -24.34 -5.39
CA GLN A 186 -2.34 -23.46 -6.19
C GLN A 186 -1.46 -22.39 -6.84
N THR A 187 -1.70 -22.12 -8.13
CA THR A 187 -0.92 -21.16 -8.91
C THR A 187 -1.85 -20.28 -9.72
N PHE A 188 -1.61 -18.98 -9.66
CA PHE A 188 -2.43 -17.98 -10.32
C PHE A 188 -1.54 -17.00 -11.06
N LYS A 189 -1.93 -16.68 -12.29
CA LYS A 189 -1.14 -15.88 -13.22
C LYS A 189 -2.08 -15.04 -14.05
N GLY A 190 -1.84 -13.74 -14.12
CA GLY A 190 -2.67 -12.85 -14.91
C GLY A 190 -2.31 -11.39 -14.75
N VAL A 191 -3.18 -10.54 -15.28
CA VAL A 191 -3.07 -9.09 -15.18
C VAL A 191 -3.69 -8.64 -13.86
N GLY A 192 -3.06 -7.69 -13.17
CA GLY A 192 -3.60 -7.08 -11.96
C GLY A 192 -4.72 -6.08 -12.22
N ASP A 193 -5.32 -5.59 -11.14
CA ASP A 193 -6.32 -4.52 -11.22
C ASP A 193 -5.65 -3.18 -11.60
N VAL A 194 -6.35 -2.35 -12.37
CA VAL A 194 -5.93 -0.98 -12.68
C VAL A 194 -6.34 -0.08 -11.51
N ILE A 195 -5.45 0.80 -11.07
CA ILE A 195 -5.73 1.79 -10.04
C ILE A 195 -5.63 3.18 -10.66
N LEU A 196 -6.65 4.00 -10.46
CA LEU A 196 -6.64 5.41 -10.83
C LEU A 196 -6.49 6.26 -9.58
N ARG A 197 -5.62 7.28 -9.62
CA ARG A 197 -5.40 8.20 -8.50
C ARG A 197 -5.36 9.64 -8.97
N CYS A 198 -5.74 10.56 -8.10
CA CYS A 198 -5.46 11.97 -8.28
C CYS A 198 -4.65 12.45 -7.09
N LYS A 199 -3.58 13.20 -7.33
CA LYS A 199 -2.84 13.88 -6.27
C LYS A 199 -3.17 15.37 -6.30
N TYR A 200 -3.41 15.95 -5.14
CA TYR A 200 -3.54 17.39 -4.96
C TYR A 200 -2.62 17.84 -3.82
N ASN A 201 -1.54 18.53 -4.16
CA ASN A 201 -0.67 19.15 -3.18
C ASN A 201 -1.33 20.41 -2.63
N PHE A 202 -1.53 20.47 -1.32
CA PHE A 202 -2.16 21.60 -0.65
C PHE A 202 -1.14 22.51 0.05
N VAL A 203 0.12 22.09 0.16
CA VAL A 203 1.22 22.87 0.75
C VAL A 203 2.58 22.33 0.29
N GLY A 204 3.53 23.25 0.06
CA GLY A 204 4.94 22.92 -0.13
C GLY A 204 5.34 22.40 -1.51
N ASN A 205 4.43 22.36 -2.50
CA ASN A 205 4.75 21.77 -3.81
C ASN A 205 5.98 22.35 -4.52
N ASP A 206 6.26 23.64 -4.28
CA ASP A 206 7.38 24.38 -4.89
C ASP A 206 8.51 24.66 -3.87
N GLY A 207 8.54 23.90 -2.77
CA GLY A 207 9.54 24.00 -1.71
C GLY A 207 8.96 24.53 -0.40
N GLY A 208 9.86 24.74 0.57
CA GLY A 208 9.50 25.03 1.95
C GLY A 208 9.74 23.80 2.84
N PRO A 209 9.76 24.00 4.17
CA PRO A 209 10.17 22.93 5.09
C PRO A 209 9.13 21.82 5.22
N ILE A 210 7.88 22.06 4.84
CA ILE A 210 6.76 21.12 4.99
C ILE A 210 6.01 21.02 3.67
N SER A 211 5.73 19.79 3.25
CA SER A 211 4.91 19.49 2.08
C SER A 211 3.79 18.53 2.43
N GLY A 212 2.65 18.65 1.75
CA GLY A 212 1.49 17.79 2.00
C GLY A 212 0.53 17.72 0.83
N ALA A 213 -0.03 16.54 0.62
CA ALA A 213 -1.02 16.32 -0.44
C ALA A 213 -2.16 15.39 -0.02
N PHE A 214 -3.30 15.51 -0.70
CA PHE A 214 -4.32 14.48 -0.72
C PHE A 214 -4.11 13.56 -1.92
N LEU A 215 -4.28 12.26 -1.70
CA LEU A 215 -4.14 11.24 -2.73
C LEU A 215 -5.31 10.25 -2.69
N PRO A 216 -6.51 10.65 -3.16
CA PRO A 216 -7.61 9.72 -3.39
C PRO A 216 -7.28 8.73 -4.52
N ALA A 217 -7.73 7.49 -4.35
CA ALA A 217 -7.55 6.42 -5.33
C ALA A 217 -8.79 5.52 -5.43
N VAL A 218 -8.95 4.91 -6.61
CA VAL A 218 -9.93 3.87 -6.88
C VAL A 218 -9.27 2.70 -7.60
N LYS A 219 -9.49 1.49 -7.10
CA LYS A 219 -9.14 0.24 -7.76
C LYS A 219 -10.31 -0.21 -8.64
N LEU A 220 -10.03 -0.52 -9.90
CA LEU A 220 -11.01 -1.02 -10.86
C LEU A 220 -10.93 -2.55 -10.94
N PRO A 221 -12.05 -3.27 -11.08
CA PRO A 221 -12.09 -4.74 -11.10
C PRO A 221 -11.66 -5.35 -12.45
N THR A 222 -10.47 -5.00 -12.94
CA THR A 222 -9.97 -5.33 -14.29
C THR A 222 -9.02 -6.53 -14.32
N SER A 223 -8.62 -7.07 -13.17
CA SER A 223 -7.68 -8.19 -13.06
C SER A 223 -8.11 -9.43 -13.84
N SER A 224 -7.20 -10.36 -14.13
CA SER A 224 -7.50 -11.64 -14.79
C SER A 224 -6.74 -12.81 -14.15
N GLY A 225 -7.09 -14.05 -14.47
CA GLY A 225 -6.30 -15.22 -14.03
C GLY A 225 -6.29 -15.47 -12.51
N GLY A 226 -7.28 -14.91 -11.80
CA GLY A 226 -7.50 -15.11 -10.37
C GLY A 226 -6.55 -14.33 -9.45
N VAL A 227 -5.78 -13.37 -9.97
CA VAL A 227 -4.81 -12.58 -9.17
C VAL A 227 -5.40 -11.35 -8.46
N GLY A 228 -6.70 -11.10 -8.64
CA GLY A 228 -7.41 -9.98 -8.01
C GLY A 228 -8.84 -10.36 -7.62
N ASN A 229 -9.51 -9.49 -6.85
CA ASN A 229 -10.77 -9.82 -6.18
C ASN A 229 -12.03 -9.40 -6.95
N LYS A 230 -11.89 -8.80 -8.15
CA LYS A 230 -13.00 -8.36 -9.02
C LYS A 230 -13.96 -7.35 -8.38
N LYS A 231 -13.48 -6.57 -7.41
CA LYS A 231 -14.29 -5.57 -6.70
C LYS A 231 -13.67 -4.18 -6.80
N PHE A 232 -14.53 -3.17 -6.74
CA PHE A 232 -14.11 -1.78 -6.57
C PHE A 232 -13.66 -1.54 -5.14
N GLU A 233 -12.58 -0.80 -4.98
CA GLU A 233 -12.05 -0.40 -3.69
C GLU A 233 -11.53 1.02 -3.77
N TYR A 234 -11.53 1.70 -2.63
CA TYR A 234 -11.24 3.12 -2.56
C TYR A 234 -10.21 3.36 -1.47
N SER A 235 -9.36 4.35 -1.65
CA SER A 235 -8.49 4.81 -0.58
C SER A 235 -8.27 6.31 -0.63
N LEU A 236 -7.90 6.85 0.52
CA LEU A 236 -7.45 8.22 0.68
C LEU A 236 -6.17 8.20 1.51
N ALA A 237 -5.08 8.64 0.88
CA ALA A 237 -3.82 8.85 1.56
C ALA A 237 -3.55 10.36 1.76
N LEU A 238 -2.78 10.66 2.80
CA LEU A 238 -2.30 12.00 3.13
C LEU A 238 -0.77 11.97 3.28
N PRO A 239 0.00 11.92 2.19
CA PRO A 239 1.45 12.04 2.25
C PRO A 239 1.85 13.42 2.79
N LEU A 240 2.81 13.41 3.70
CA LEU A 240 3.42 14.57 4.34
C LEU A 240 4.93 14.40 4.33
N GLU A 241 5.65 15.49 4.10
CA GLU A 241 7.12 15.50 4.13
C GLU A 241 7.63 16.70 4.91
N LEU A 242 8.69 16.50 5.69
CA LEU A 242 9.37 17.50 6.48
C LEU A 242 10.88 17.45 6.17
N GLU A 243 11.44 18.59 5.78
CA GLU A 243 12.89 18.76 5.72
C GLU A 243 13.45 18.87 7.14
N LEU A 244 14.40 18.00 7.47
CA LEU A 244 15.07 17.98 8.76
C LEU A 244 16.49 18.57 8.65
N PRO A 245 17.03 19.09 9.76
CA PRO A 245 18.42 19.54 9.80
C PRO A 245 19.41 18.47 9.32
N HIS A 246 20.56 18.90 8.80
CA HIS A 246 21.65 18.04 8.34
C HIS A 246 21.32 17.21 7.09
N GLY A 247 20.35 17.63 6.28
CA GLY A 247 20.04 16.98 5.00
C GLY A 247 19.25 15.68 5.12
N PHE A 248 18.57 15.50 6.26
CA PHE A 248 17.60 14.42 6.44
C PHE A 248 16.23 14.86 5.93
N THR A 249 15.46 13.92 5.42
CA THR A 249 14.06 14.13 5.04
C THR A 249 13.20 13.11 5.76
N LEU A 250 12.10 13.57 6.37
CA LEU A 250 11.11 12.72 7.04
C LEU A 250 9.81 12.73 6.25
N GLY A 251 9.46 11.59 5.64
CA GLY A 251 8.16 11.35 5.04
C GLY A 251 7.23 10.60 6.00
N THR A 252 5.93 10.90 5.95
CA THR A 252 4.91 10.09 6.61
C THR A 252 3.62 10.08 5.81
N MET A 253 2.90 8.96 5.83
CA MET A 253 1.67 8.82 5.07
C MET A 253 0.65 7.97 5.83
N PRO A 254 -0.31 8.59 6.55
CA PRO A 254 -1.54 7.91 6.91
C PRO A 254 -2.42 7.70 5.66
N LYS A 255 -3.02 6.52 5.57
CA LYS A 255 -3.92 6.09 4.50
C LYS A 255 -5.08 5.32 5.11
N ILE A 256 -6.28 5.62 4.65
CA ILE A 256 -7.47 4.80 4.90
C ILE A 256 -7.93 4.18 3.59
N SER A 257 -8.26 2.89 3.62
CA SER A 257 -8.81 2.17 2.49
C SER A 257 -10.14 1.53 2.86
N TRP A 258 -11.07 1.45 1.91
CA TRP A 258 -12.35 0.75 2.03
C TRP A 258 -12.36 -0.39 1.03
N ASN A 259 -12.22 -1.59 1.56
CA ASN A 259 -12.04 -2.80 0.79
C ASN A 259 -13.29 -3.67 0.89
N LYS A 260 -13.41 -4.64 0.00
CA LYS A 260 -14.48 -5.63 0.06
C LYS A 260 -13.96 -6.95 0.61
N ASN A 261 -14.71 -7.53 1.54
CA ASN A 261 -14.41 -8.87 2.04
C ASN A 261 -14.43 -9.86 0.88
N GLU A 262 -13.59 -10.88 0.90
CA GLU A 262 -13.52 -11.83 -0.22
C GLU A 262 -14.78 -12.68 -0.32
N GLU A 263 -15.23 -13.23 0.81
CA GLU A 263 -16.34 -14.19 0.91
C GLU A 263 -17.73 -13.55 1.02
N SER A 264 -17.82 -12.22 1.14
CA SER A 264 -19.11 -11.52 1.27
C SER A 264 -19.12 -10.16 0.57
N ASP A 265 -20.31 -9.56 0.46
CA ASP A 265 -20.46 -8.20 -0.06
C ASP A 265 -20.18 -7.11 0.98
N HIS A 266 -19.86 -7.51 2.22
CA HIS A 266 -19.47 -6.61 3.29
C HIS A 266 -18.13 -5.91 2.97
N SER A 267 -18.00 -4.69 3.48
CA SER A 267 -16.79 -3.90 3.37
C SER A 267 -16.10 -3.78 4.72
N HIS A 268 -14.78 -3.74 4.69
CA HIS A 268 -13.96 -3.39 5.84
C HIS A 268 -13.08 -2.18 5.51
N SER A 269 -12.54 -1.55 6.54
CA SER A 269 -11.61 -0.44 6.44
C SER A 269 -10.24 -0.87 6.92
N GLU A 270 -9.22 -0.52 6.14
CA GLU A 270 -7.83 -0.67 6.52
C GLU A 270 -7.24 0.71 6.81
N PHE A 271 -6.46 0.79 7.88
CA PHE A 271 -5.65 1.95 8.20
C PHE A 271 -4.19 1.58 8.05
N GLU A 272 -3.49 2.29 7.19
CA GLU A 272 -2.06 2.15 6.98
C GLU A 272 -1.37 3.46 7.35
N SER A 273 -0.21 3.36 7.99
CA SER A 273 0.65 4.50 8.25
C SER A 273 2.08 4.11 7.96
N SER A 274 2.81 4.99 7.29
CA SER A 274 4.24 4.85 7.12
C SER A 274 5.02 6.05 7.63
N VAL A 275 6.29 5.81 7.97
CA VAL A 275 7.28 6.82 8.35
C VAL A 275 8.59 6.46 7.68
N LEU A 276 9.07 7.33 6.79
CA LEU A 276 10.28 7.19 6.01
C LEU A 276 11.30 8.24 6.46
N LEU A 277 12.53 7.81 6.72
CA LEU A 277 13.66 8.71 6.92
C LEU A 277 14.68 8.46 5.81
N SER A 278 15.07 9.51 5.09
CA SER A 278 16.11 9.42 4.08
C SER A 278 17.20 10.46 4.27
N HIS A 279 18.36 10.17 3.70
CA HIS A 279 19.53 11.05 3.74
C HIS A 279 20.49 10.74 2.59
N ARG A 280 21.09 11.79 2.04
CA ARG A 280 22.11 11.68 0.99
C ARG A 280 23.39 11.06 1.53
N LEU A 281 23.78 9.89 1.02
CA LEU A 281 24.94 9.16 1.50
C LEU A 281 26.24 9.62 0.82
N ALA A 282 26.26 9.64 -0.51
CA ALA A 282 27.43 10.00 -1.29
C ALA A 282 27.05 10.33 -2.74
N GLY A 283 27.61 11.41 -3.30
CA GLY A 283 27.33 11.77 -4.69
C GLY A 283 25.83 11.86 -4.93
N ALA A 284 25.31 11.17 -5.94
CA ALA A 284 23.87 11.14 -6.25
C ALA A 284 23.08 10.03 -5.52
N VAL A 285 23.70 9.34 -4.56
CA VAL A 285 23.10 8.21 -3.85
C VAL A 285 22.51 8.65 -2.52
N GLU A 286 21.25 8.33 -2.32
CA GLU A 286 20.48 8.50 -1.10
C GLU A 286 20.13 7.12 -0.52
N GLY A 287 20.16 7.01 0.80
CA GLY A 287 19.69 5.84 1.53
C GLY A 287 18.43 6.20 2.30
N TYR A 288 17.52 5.25 2.42
CA TYR A 288 16.30 5.44 3.20
C TYR A 288 15.98 4.20 4.04
N ALA A 289 15.24 4.45 5.11
CA ALA A 289 14.59 3.44 5.93
C ALA A 289 13.14 3.86 6.16
N GLU A 290 12.20 2.96 5.90
CA GLU A 290 10.78 3.21 6.10
C GLU A 290 10.16 2.14 6.98
N PHE A 291 9.39 2.55 7.98
CA PHE A 291 8.53 1.67 8.74
C PHE A 291 7.10 1.83 8.25
N ALA A 292 6.41 0.72 7.97
CA ALA A 292 5.00 0.73 7.62
C ALA A 292 4.21 -0.22 8.51
N SER A 293 3.02 0.25 8.93
CA SER A 293 2.09 -0.47 9.78
C SER A 293 0.69 -0.43 9.18
N THR A 294 0.05 -1.59 9.07
CA THR A 294 -1.32 -1.72 8.56
C THR A 294 -2.19 -2.46 9.56
N THR A 295 -3.34 -1.88 9.90
CA THR A 295 -4.40 -2.49 10.70
C THR A 295 -5.70 -2.52 9.89
N SER A 296 -6.61 -3.43 10.23
CA SER A 296 -7.92 -3.52 9.60
C SER A 296 -8.99 -3.66 10.69
N ASN A 297 -10.19 -3.16 10.41
CA ASN A 297 -11.36 -3.39 11.27
C ASN A 297 -12.13 -4.66 10.90
N GLU A 298 -11.63 -5.43 9.92
CA GLU A 298 -12.13 -6.77 9.65
C GLU A 298 -11.94 -7.67 10.88
N GLU A 299 -12.87 -8.60 11.09
CA GLU A 299 -12.75 -9.56 12.18
C GLU A 299 -11.47 -10.40 12.01
N LYS A 300 -10.67 -10.51 13.08
CA LYS A 300 -9.33 -11.16 13.07
C LYS A 300 -8.29 -10.56 12.12
N ALA A 301 -8.50 -9.33 11.69
CA ALA A 301 -7.48 -8.56 11.01
C ALA A 301 -6.11 -8.68 11.69
N ALA A 302 -5.12 -9.14 10.93
CA ALA A 302 -3.76 -9.16 11.41
C ALA A 302 -3.17 -7.75 11.41
N TRP A 303 -2.53 -7.37 12.51
CA TRP A 303 -1.66 -6.20 12.50
C TRP A 303 -0.39 -6.54 11.74
N LYS A 304 -0.15 -5.85 10.63
CA LYS A 304 1.00 -6.04 9.75
C LYS A 304 2.03 -4.94 10.00
N ASN A 305 3.29 -5.33 10.18
CA ASN A 305 4.39 -4.40 10.32
C ASN A 305 5.56 -4.84 9.45
N LEU A 306 6.17 -3.89 8.77
CA LEU A 306 7.36 -4.11 7.97
C LEU A 306 8.34 -2.95 8.12
N ILE A 307 9.60 -3.22 7.83
CA ILE A 307 10.61 -2.21 7.59
C ILE A 307 11.14 -2.37 6.17
N GLN A 308 11.27 -1.28 5.44
CA GLN A 308 11.86 -1.22 4.12
C GLN A 308 13.18 -0.49 4.21
N LEU A 309 14.21 -1.04 3.57
CA LEU A 309 15.52 -0.43 3.46
C LEU A 309 15.92 -0.41 1.99
N GLY A 310 16.56 0.67 1.55
CA GLY A 310 17.01 0.73 0.17
C GLY A 310 17.86 1.95 -0.16
N PHE A 311 18.18 2.03 -1.43
CA PHE A 311 18.98 3.08 -2.03
C PHE A 311 18.28 3.67 -3.24
N ILE A 312 18.50 4.96 -3.41
CA ILE A 312 18.01 5.76 -4.53
C ILE A 312 19.23 6.40 -5.19
N ALA A 313 19.33 6.32 -6.52
CA ALA A 313 20.39 6.94 -7.30
C ALA A 313 19.78 7.88 -8.35
N LYS A 314 19.92 9.19 -8.14
CA LYS A 314 19.47 10.23 -9.09
C LYS A 314 20.52 10.45 -10.18
N THR A 315 20.38 9.78 -11.32
CA THR A 315 21.40 9.83 -12.40
C THR A 315 21.30 11.08 -13.26
N SER A 316 20.15 11.75 -13.28
CA SER A 316 19.95 13.06 -13.91
C SER A 316 18.74 13.77 -13.28
N GLU A 317 18.44 15.00 -13.71
CA GLU A 317 17.24 15.74 -13.31
C GLU A 317 15.91 15.05 -13.68
N ASN A 318 15.95 14.02 -14.53
CA ASN A 318 14.77 13.33 -15.06
C ASN A 318 14.85 11.81 -14.96
N VAL A 319 15.89 11.27 -14.32
CA VAL A 319 16.09 9.81 -14.21
C VAL A 319 16.58 9.45 -12.82
N GLN A 320 15.88 8.51 -12.19
CA GLN A 320 16.21 7.92 -10.90
C GLN A 320 16.15 6.39 -11.00
N PHE A 321 17.07 5.70 -10.33
CA PHE A 321 17.01 4.26 -10.11
C PHE A 321 16.87 3.97 -8.62
N ASP A 322 16.15 2.91 -8.31
CA ASP A 322 15.92 2.46 -6.93
C ASP A 322 16.10 0.95 -6.78
N LEU A 323 16.59 0.56 -5.62
CA LEU A 323 16.62 -0.84 -5.18
C LEU A 323 16.37 -0.89 -3.67
N GLY A 324 15.62 -1.88 -3.24
CA GLY A 324 15.29 -2.02 -1.84
C GLY A 324 14.74 -3.39 -1.48
N CYS A 325 14.49 -3.58 -0.20
CA CYS A 325 13.86 -4.78 0.31
C CYS A 325 12.95 -4.45 1.48
N ASN A 326 11.73 -4.94 1.43
CA ASN A 326 10.84 -4.99 2.59
C ASN A 326 11.21 -6.19 3.45
N PHE A 327 11.18 -6.04 4.77
CA PHE A 327 11.38 -7.09 5.76
C PHE A 327 10.20 -7.11 6.71
N GLY A 328 9.53 -8.25 6.80
CA GLY A 328 8.41 -8.42 7.73
C GLY A 328 8.89 -8.45 9.17
N LEU A 329 8.22 -7.67 10.03
CA LEU A 329 8.52 -7.60 11.45
C LEU A 329 7.65 -8.56 12.29
N ASN A 330 6.68 -9.24 11.67
CA ASN A 330 5.85 -10.23 12.34
C ASN A 330 5.41 -11.37 11.41
N SER A 331 4.78 -12.40 11.98
CA SER A 331 4.34 -13.61 11.24
C SER A 331 3.19 -13.38 10.25
N LYS A 332 2.74 -12.13 10.11
CA LYS A 332 1.62 -11.70 9.26
C LYS A 332 2.08 -10.84 8.08
N THR A 333 3.38 -10.61 7.95
CA THR A 333 4.01 -9.94 6.81
C THR A 333 4.97 -10.88 6.08
N PRO A 334 5.24 -10.66 4.78
CA PRO A 334 6.26 -11.42 4.06
C PRO A 334 7.61 -11.32 4.76
N GLN A 335 8.35 -12.42 4.79
CA GLN A 335 9.67 -12.48 5.42
C GLN A 335 10.62 -11.46 4.78
N TYR A 336 10.61 -11.43 3.44
CA TYR A 336 11.33 -10.44 2.66
C TYR A 336 10.65 -10.20 1.31
N SER A 337 10.81 -8.99 0.78
CA SER A 337 10.36 -8.63 -0.56
C SER A 337 11.31 -7.64 -1.23
N PRO A 338 12.35 -8.13 -1.94
CA PRO A 338 13.27 -7.30 -2.71
C PRO A 338 12.60 -6.81 -4.00
N PHE A 339 13.00 -5.63 -4.42
CA PHE A 339 12.53 -5.01 -5.65
C PHE A 339 13.61 -4.11 -6.25
N ALA A 340 13.42 -3.78 -7.53
CA ALA A 340 14.23 -2.79 -8.23
C ALA A 340 13.35 -2.04 -9.23
N GLY A 341 13.63 -0.74 -9.39
CA GLY A 341 12.84 0.13 -10.23
C GLY A 341 13.62 1.31 -10.80
N ALA A 342 12.90 2.09 -11.60
CA ALA A 342 13.37 3.35 -12.15
C ALA A 342 12.22 4.32 -12.35
N THR A 343 12.53 5.61 -12.34
CA THR A 343 11.61 6.70 -12.68
C THR A 343 12.19 7.55 -13.80
N PHE A 344 11.32 7.92 -14.74
CA PHE A 344 11.63 8.77 -15.88
C PHE A 344 10.64 9.92 -15.97
N ARG A 345 11.13 11.16 -16.16
CA ARG A 345 10.30 12.35 -16.43
C ARG A 345 10.53 12.88 -17.85
N TYR A 346 9.47 13.33 -18.51
CA TYR A 346 9.46 13.86 -19.88
C TYR A 346 8.78 15.22 -19.99
#